data_AF-A0A9E1MXB9-F1
#
_entry.id   AF-A0A9E1MXB9-F1
#
_cell.length_a   1.000
_cell.length_b   1.000
_cell.length_c   1.000
_cell.angle_alpha   90.00
_cell.angle_beta   90.00
_cell.angle_gamma   90.00
#
_symmetry.space_group_name_H-M   'P 1'
#
loop_
_entity.id
_entity.type
_entity.pdbx_description
1 polymer ?
#
loop_
_entity_poly.entity_id
_entity_poly.type
_entity_poly.pdbx_seq_one_letter_code
_entity_poly.pdbx_strand_id
1 'polypeptide(L)'
;MFAEASLLFGDDGLVCSECELDARNRADVTRGVWTAIVVPIVSALGGTLFFAGMCVPYLNYFAVAVGSLFGILAILSSGWGVQIYMTANAAEVPGTQRGLLLGSSIIGIFWGLGLLALGCLFLAIVLLYTPHQWPNHF
;
A
#
# COMPACT_ATOMS: atom_id res chain seq x y z
N MET A 1 21.33 0.35 29.97
CA MET A 1 20.06 1.03 29.66
C MET A 1 20.21 2.47 30.14
N PHE A 2 19.83 3.46 29.32
CA PHE A 2 20.12 4.91 29.44
C PHE A 2 21.51 5.36 28.92
N ALA A 3 21.75 5.24 27.62
CA ALA A 3 22.85 5.95 26.93
C ALA A 3 22.34 6.92 25.82
N GLU A 4 21.03 6.98 25.60
CA GLU A 4 20.43 7.80 24.52
C GLU A 4 19.85 9.13 25.04
N ALA A 5 19.67 9.26 26.36
CA ALA A 5 19.17 10.49 26.97
C ALA A 5 20.27 11.53 27.26
N SER A 6 21.55 11.11 27.37
CA SER A 6 22.66 12.04 27.65
C SER A 6 23.21 12.73 26.39
N LEU A 7 22.73 12.37 25.20
CA LEU A 7 23.06 13.08 23.96
C LEU A 7 22.07 14.22 23.66
N LEU A 8 21.01 14.37 24.46
CA LEU A 8 19.98 15.42 24.33
C LEU A 8 20.20 16.61 25.27
N PHE A 9 21.14 16.51 26.21
CA PHE A 9 21.52 17.60 27.11
C PHE A 9 23.02 17.84 26.96
N GLY A 10 23.39 18.91 26.25
CA GLY A 10 24.73 19.47 26.40
C GLY A 10 24.90 20.01 27.83
N ASP A 11 26.14 20.05 28.31
CA ASP A 11 26.50 20.53 29.66
C ASP A 11 25.96 21.93 30.02
N ASP A 12 25.49 22.70 29.03
CA ASP A 12 24.95 24.06 29.20
C ASP A 12 23.41 24.14 29.24
N GLY A 13 22.68 23.02 29.30
CA GLY A 13 21.21 23.02 29.49
C GLY A 13 20.37 23.59 28.35
N LEU A 14 20.99 23.93 27.22
CA LEU A 14 20.32 24.38 26.00
C LEU A 14 20.14 23.18 25.05
N VAL A 15 18.88 22.84 24.76
CA VAL A 15 18.53 21.83 23.75
C VAL A 15 19.10 22.29 22.42
N CYS A 16 20.02 21.51 21.85
CA CYS A 16 20.58 21.81 20.53
C CYS A 16 19.44 21.75 19.50
N SER A 17 19.00 22.89 18.98
CA SER A 17 17.87 22.98 18.05
C SER A 17 18.05 22.09 16.81
N GLU A 18 19.30 21.83 16.42
CA GLU A 18 19.67 20.91 15.34
C GLU A 18 19.38 19.45 15.70
N CYS A 19 19.57 19.04 16.95
CA CYS A 19 19.24 17.70 17.42
C CYS A 19 17.72 17.48 17.51
N GLU A 20 16.95 18.51 17.87
CA GLU A 20 15.48 18.42 17.86
C GLU A 20 14.95 18.35 16.42
N LEU A 21 15.55 19.10 15.49
CA LEU A 21 15.21 19.02 14.06
C LEU A 21 15.52 17.64 13.48
N ASP A 22 16.68 17.07 13.81
CA ASP A 22 17.08 15.75 13.31
C ASP A 22 16.21 14.62 13.90
N ALA A 23 15.82 14.73 15.17
CA ALA A 23 14.87 13.81 15.80
C ALA A 23 13.48 13.86 15.13
N ARG A 24 12.98 15.05 14.80
CA ARG A 24 11.71 15.22 14.08
C ARG A 24 11.79 14.67 12.65
N ASN A 25 12.88 14.96 11.93
CA ASN A 25 13.10 14.42 10.59
C ASN A 25 13.12 12.89 10.59
N ARG A 26 13.81 12.26 11.55
CA ARG A 26 13.82 10.79 11.69
C ARG A 26 12.43 10.23 12.02
N ALA A 27 11.64 10.92 12.82
CA ALA A 27 10.28 10.52 13.15
C ALA A 27 9.36 10.57 11.90
N ASP A 28 9.47 11.61 11.09
CA ASP A 28 8.69 11.77 9.86
C ASP A 28 9.10 10.75 8.79
N VAL A 29 10.39 10.48 8.64
CA VAL A 29 10.89 9.39 7.77
C VAL A 29 10.35 8.04 8.24
N THR A 30 10.39 7.76 9.55
CA THR A 30 9.89 6.51 10.11
C THR A 30 8.39 6.33 9.89
N ARG A 31 7.60 7.41 10.01
CA ARG A 31 6.17 7.39 9.67
C ARG A 31 5.95 7.13 8.18
N GLY A 32 6.70 7.79 7.31
CA GLY A 32 6.64 7.56 5.85
C GLY A 32 6.93 6.11 5.48
N VAL A 33 7.98 5.53 6.05
CA VAL A 33 8.36 4.11 5.90
C VAL A 33 7.24 3.19 6.36
N TRP A 34 6.61 3.46 7.51
CA TRP A 34 5.48 2.67 8.00
C TRP A 34 4.25 2.78 7.10
N THR A 35 3.94 3.97 6.58
CA THR A 35 2.84 4.13 5.63
C THR A 35 3.08 3.35 4.35
N ALA A 36 4.32 3.34 3.84
CA ALA A 36 4.70 2.56 2.66
C ALA A 36 4.57 1.04 2.88
N ILE A 37 4.73 0.57 4.12
CA ILE A 37 4.54 -0.86 4.47
C ILE A 37 3.04 -1.22 4.54
N VAL A 38 2.24 -0.36 5.18
CA VAL A 38 0.84 -0.69 5.52
C VAL A 38 -0.11 -0.48 4.35
N VAL A 39 0.06 0.59 3.58
CA VAL A 39 -0.86 0.98 2.51
C VAL A 39 -1.08 -0.13 1.47
N PRO A 40 -0.03 -0.80 0.93
CA PRO A 40 -0.22 -1.87 -0.06
C PRO A 40 -1.09 -3.02 0.46
N ILE A 41 -0.86 -3.41 1.73
CA ILE A 41 -1.58 -4.50 2.39
C ILE A 41 -3.06 -4.13 2.59
N VAL A 42 -3.32 -2.91 3.07
CA VAL A 42 -4.70 -2.44 3.29
C VAL A 42 -5.45 -2.32 1.95
N SER A 43 -4.82 -1.83 0.89
CA SER A 43 -5.44 -1.78 -0.44
C SER A 43 -5.74 -3.17 -0.98
N ALA A 44 -4.83 -4.14 -0.80
CA ALA A 44 -5.03 -5.51 -1.24
C ALA A 44 -6.18 -6.21 -0.49
N LEU A 45 -6.23 -6.05 0.84
CA LEU A 45 -7.32 -6.59 1.67
C LEU A 45 -8.65 -5.92 1.37
N GLY A 46 -8.65 -4.58 1.20
CA GLY A 46 -9.84 -3.81 0.83
C GLY A 46 -10.44 -4.27 -0.49
N GLY A 47 -9.60 -4.44 -1.52
CA GLY A 47 -10.04 -4.97 -2.82
C GLY A 47 -10.59 -6.40 -2.72
N THR A 48 -9.94 -7.26 -1.93
CA THR A 48 -10.39 -8.65 -1.73
C THR A 48 -11.74 -8.71 -1.03
N LEU A 49 -11.94 -7.93 0.03
CA LEU A 49 -13.21 -7.82 0.74
C LEU A 49 -14.31 -7.25 -0.15
N PHE A 50 -13.97 -6.33 -1.05
CA PHE A 50 -14.92 -5.78 -2.00
C PHE A 50 -15.43 -6.86 -2.97
N PHE A 51 -14.52 -7.63 -3.57
CA PHE A 51 -14.91 -8.76 -4.42
C PHE A 51 -15.71 -9.82 -3.65
N ALA A 52 -15.30 -10.17 -2.43
CA ALA A 52 -15.98 -11.17 -1.62
C ALA A 52 -17.38 -10.71 -1.16
N GLY A 53 -17.53 -9.46 -0.75
CA GLY A 53 -18.81 -8.88 -0.31
C GLY A 53 -19.79 -8.61 -1.46
N MET A 54 -19.28 -8.43 -2.69
CA MET A 54 -20.07 -8.14 -3.88
C MET A 54 -20.36 -9.37 -4.75
N CYS A 55 -20.21 -10.60 -4.25
CA CYS A 55 -20.68 -11.84 -4.90
C CYS A 55 -22.20 -11.88 -5.16
N VAL A 56 -22.91 -10.76 -4.97
CA VAL A 56 -24.31 -10.56 -5.34
C VAL A 56 -24.40 -10.27 -6.84
N PRO A 57 -25.12 -11.08 -7.64
CA PRO A 57 -25.04 -11.09 -9.10
C PRO A 57 -25.46 -9.79 -9.82
N TYR A 58 -26.07 -8.83 -9.11
CA TYR A 58 -26.61 -7.59 -9.69
C TYR A 58 -25.70 -6.35 -9.57
N LEU A 59 -24.61 -6.40 -8.80
CA LEU A 59 -23.69 -5.25 -8.61
C LEU A 59 -22.41 -5.34 -9.45
N ASN A 60 -22.47 -6.14 -10.53
CA ASN A 60 -21.32 -6.75 -11.19
C ASN A 60 -20.29 -5.75 -11.74
N TYR A 61 -20.74 -4.65 -12.36
CA TYR A 61 -19.81 -3.67 -12.96
C TYR A 61 -19.13 -2.76 -11.94
N PHE A 62 -19.85 -2.36 -10.89
CA PHE A 62 -19.30 -1.50 -9.84
C PHE A 62 -18.28 -2.27 -8.98
N ALA A 63 -18.59 -3.53 -8.68
CA ALA A 63 -17.68 -4.48 -8.03
C ALA A 63 -16.35 -4.62 -8.80
N VAL A 64 -16.44 -4.82 -10.11
CA VAL A 64 -15.28 -4.95 -11.00
C VAL A 64 -14.46 -3.67 -11.04
N ALA A 65 -15.10 -2.52 -11.25
CA ALA A 65 -14.40 -1.24 -11.36
C ALA A 65 -13.66 -0.91 -10.06
N VAL A 66 -14.35 -0.98 -8.93
CA VAL A 66 -13.79 -0.60 -7.63
C VAL A 66 -12.75 -1.64 -7.16
N GLY A 67 -13.02 -2.94 -7.29
CA GLY A 67 -12.07 -3.99 -6.94
C GLY A 67 -10.78 -3.92 -7.76
N SER A 68 -10.88 -3.62 -9.07
CA SER A 68 -9.73 -3.40 -9.94
C SER A 68 -8.93 -2.16 -9.55
N LEU A 69 -9.61 -1.08 -9.15
CA LEU A 69 -8.95 0.14 -8.66
C LEU A 69 -8.14 -0.12 -7.39
N PHE A 70 -8.65 -0.92 -6.46
CA PHE A 70 -7.88 -1.35 -5.29
C PHE A 70 -6.64 -2.17 -5.67
N GLY A 71 -6.74 -3.01 -6.71
CA GLY A 71 -5.59 -3.72 -7.27
C GLY A 71 -4.51 -2.79 -7.84
N ILE A 72 -4.93 -1.77 -8.60
CA ILE A 72 -4.01 -0.75 -9.15
C ILE A 72 -3.35 0.06 -8.01
N LEU A 73 -4.12 0.47 -7.00
CA LEU A 73 -3.60 1.20 -5.84
C LEU A 73 -2.58 0.38 -5.04
N ALA A 74 -2.80 -0.92 -4.90
CA ALA A 74 -1.83 -1.82 -4.27
C ALA A 74 -0.51 -1.88 -5.05
N ILE A 75 -0.57 -1.96 -6.39
CA ILE A 75 0.63 -1.94 -7.24
C ILE A 75 1.38 -0.60 -7.14
N LEU A 76 0.66 0.52 -7.23
CA LEU A 76 1.27 1.86 -7.20
C LEU A 76 1.91 2.16 -5.84
N SER A 77 1.23 1.84 -4.74
CA SER A 77 1.78 2.04 -3.39
C SER A 77 2.97 1.12 -3.11
N SER A 78 2.97 -0.12 -3.61
CA SER A 78 4.15 -0.98 -3.60
C SER A 78 5.31 -0.40 -4.39
N GLY A 79 5.06 0.23 -5.55
CA GLY A 79 6.09 0.90 -6.34
C GLY A 79 6.81 2.00 -5.55
N TRP A 80 6.06 2.77 -4.76
CA TRP A 80 6.64 3.77 -3.87
C TRP A 80 7.46 3.14 -2.74
N GLY A 81 6.99 2.03 -2.15
CA GLY A 81 7.77 1.25 -1.18
C GLY A 81 9.10 0.76 -1.75
N VAL A 82 9.09 0.18 -2.95
CA VAL A 82 10.32 -0.28 -3.63
C VAL A 82 11.31 0.87 -3.85
N GLN A 83 10.83 2.05 -4.24
CA GLN A 83 11.70 3.23 -4.40
C GLN A 83 12.38 3.61 -3.08
N ILE A 84 11.64 3.66 -1.98
CA ILE A 84 12.20 3.94 -0.64
C ILE A 84 13.23 2.87 -0.26
N TYR A 85 12.97 1.60 -0.56
CA TYR A 85 13.93 0.52 -0.28
C TYR A 85 15.26 0.71 -1.04
N MET A 86 15.19 1.12 -2.31
CA MET A 86 16.36 1.34 -3.18
C MET A 86 17.15 2.60 -2.82
N THR A 87 16.49 3.65 -2.35
CA THR A 87 17.14 4.94 -2.05
C THR A 87 17.52 5.13 -0.58
N ALA A 88 16.92 4.37 0.34
CA ALA A 88 17.23 4.48 1.76
C ALA A 88 18.68 4.06 2.07
N ASN A 89 19.42 4.89 2.79
CA ASN A 89 20.72 4.51 3.33
C ASN A 89 20.54 3.52 4.50
N ALA A 90 21.49 2.59 4.67
CA ALA A 90 21.45 1.62 5.76
C ALA A 90 21.52 2.26 7.16
N ALA A 91 21.99 3.51 7.26
CA ALA A 91 22.03 4.30 8.48
C ALA A 91 20.69 4.97 8.83
N GLU A 92 19.79 5.16 7.87
CA GLU A 92 18.53 5.90 8.05
C GLU A 92 17.34 4.98 8.39
N VAL A 93 17.39 3.72 7.95
CA VAL A 93 16.28 2.77 8.14
C VAL A 93 16.80 1.44 8.74
N PRO A 94 16.31 1.04 9.93
CA PRO A 94 16.63 -0.25 10.54
C PRO A 94 16.43 -1.44 9.59
N GLY A 95 17.36 -2.40 9.62
CA GLY A 95 17.36 -3.55 8.70
C GLY A 95 16.04 -4.35 8.70
N THR A 96 15.39 -4.48 9.86
CA THR A 96 14.06 -5.12 10.00
C THR A 96 12.96 -4.39 9.24
N GLN A 97 12.98 -3.05 9.26
CA GLN A 97 12.01 -2.25 8.51
C GLN A 97 12.24 -2.37 7.00
N ARG A 98 13.50 -2.43 6.54
CA ARG A 98 13.81 -2.63 5.11
C ARG A 98 13.29 -3.99 4.60
N GLY A 99 13.43 -5.05 5.40
CA GLY A 99 12.86 -6.36 5.08
C GLY A 99 11.33 -6.35 4.97
N LEU A 100 10.65 -5.69 5.91
CA LEU A 100 9.19 -5.50 5.88
C LEU A 100 8.74 -4.66 4.69
N LEU A 101 9.52 -3.65 4.30
CA LEU A 101 9.22 -2.78 3.16
C LEU A 101 9.29 -3.53 1.84
N LEU A 102 10.33 -4.35 1.67
CA LEU A 102 10.44 -5.22 0.50
C LEU A 102 9.30 -6.27 0.49
N GLY A 103 9.05 -6.90 1.64
CA GLY A 103 8.01 -7.93 1.78
C GLY A 103 6.60 -7.40 1.48
N SER A 104 6.23 -6.27 2.08
CA SER A 104 4.94 -5.61 1.82
C SER A 104 4.79 -5.17 0.37
N SER A 105 5.87 -4.67 -0.24
CA SER A 105 5.86 -4.27 -1.65
C SER A 105 5.61 -5.46 -2.58
N ILE A 106 6.34 -6.56 -2.37
CA ILE A 106 6.16 -7.81 -3.14
C ILE A 106 4.73 -8.31 -3.00
N ILE A 107 4.24 -8.43 -1.76
CA ILE A 107 2.87 -8.89 -1.50
C ILE A 107 1.85 -7.99 -2.20
N GLY A 108 1.98 -6.67 -2.08
CA GLY A 108 1.05 -5.72 -2.71
C GLY A 108 1.04 -5.80 -4.24
N ILE A 109 2.19 -6.06 -4.88
CA ILE A 109 2.26 -6.26 -6.35
C ILE A 109 1.57 -7.56 -6.75
N PHE A 110 1.94 -8.69 -6.11
CA PHE A 110 1.35 -9.99 -6.42
C PHE A 110 -0.17 -9.99 -6.20
N TRP A 111 -0.64 -9.43 -5.08
CA TRP A 111 -2.06 -9.36 -4.77
C TRP A 111 -2.80 -8.37 -5.67
N GLY A 112 -2.20 -7.22 -5.94
CA GLY A 112 -2.78 -6.20 -6.82
C GLY A 112 -2.95 -6.69 -8.26
N LEU A 113 -1.97 -7.43 -8.79
CA LEU A 113 -2.09 -8.11 -10.08
C LEU A 113 -3.18 -9.17 -10.08
N GLY A 114 -3.33 -9.92 -8.98
CA GLY A 114 -4.41 -10.90 -8.82
C GLY A 114 -5.80 -10.24 -8.85
N LEU A 115 -5.98 -9.12 -8.14
CA LEU A 115 -7.23 -8.35 -8.14
C LEU A 115 -7.55 -7.76 -9.51
N LEU A 116 -6.53 -7.25 -10.22
CA LEU A 116 -6.69 -6.76 -11.59
C LEU A 116 -7.11 -7.88 -12.55
N ALA A 117 -6.44 -9.03 -12.47
CA ALA A 117 -6.76 -10.20 -13.30
C ALA A 117 -8.18 -10.72 -13.04
N LEU A 118 -8.61 -10.77 -11.77
CA LEU A 118 -9.99 -11.11 -11.40
C LEU A 118 -11.00 -10.12 -11.97
N GLY A 119 -10.71 -8.82 -11.91
CA GLY A 119 -11.54 -7.79 -12.53
C GLY A 119 -11.68 -7.97 -14.05
N CYS A 120 -10.57 -8.22 -14.74
CA CYS A 120 -10.57 -8.50 -16.18
C CYS A 120 -11.37 -9.77 -16.53
N LEU A 121 -11.22 -10.84 -15.74
CA LEU A 121 -11.97 -12.08 -15.93
C LEU A 121 -13.47 -11.86 -15.77
N PHE A 122 -13.89 -11.14 -14.72
CA PHE A 122 -15.29 -10.82 -14.51
C PHE A 122 -15.86 -9.93 -15.62
N LEU A 123 -15.10 -8.91 -16.06
CA LEU A 123 -15.50 -8.08 -17.19
C LEU A 123 -15.70 -8.92 -18.46
N ALA A 124 -14.77 -9.84 -18.74
CA ALA A 124 -14.87 -10.74 -19.89
C ALA A 124 -16.11 -11.65 -19.79
N ILE A 125 -16.38 -12.24 -18.62
CA ILE A 125 -17.60 -13.03 -18.38
C ILE A 125 -18.84 -12.17 -18.65
N VAL A 126 -18.90 -10.97 -18.08
CA VAL A 126 -20.05 -10.11 -18.26
C VAL A 126 -20.25 -9.73 -19.73
N LEU A 127 -19.20 -9.36 -20.46
CA LEU A 127 -19.27 -9.04 -21.89
C LEU A 127 -19.66 -10.24 -22.76
N LEU A 128 -19.21 -11.45 -22.41
CA LEU A 128 -19.53 -12.68 -23.15
C LEU A 128 -20.94 -13.22 -22.87
N TYR A 129 -21.48 -12.99 -21.67
CA TYR A 129 -22.80 -13.49 -21.25
C TYR A 129 -23.94 -12.46 -21.35
N THR A 130 -23.65 -11.18 -21.61
CA THR A 130 -24.67 -10.16 -21.91
C THR A 130 -25.30 -10.14 -23.32
N PRO A 131 -24.85 -10.85 -24.38
CA PRO A 131 -25.40 -10.64 -25.72
C PRO A 131 -26.79 -11.24 -25.98
N HIS A 132 -27.52 -11.74 -24.96
CA HIS A 132 -28.84 -12.35 -25.15
C HIS A 132 -30.03 -11.64 -24.48
N GLN A 133 -29.84 -10.47 -23.86
CA GLN A 133 -30.95 -9.74 -23.17
C GLN A 133 -31.40 -8.44 -23.84
N TRP A 134 -31.04 -8.18 -25.09
CA TRP A 134 -31.75 -7.19 -25.91
C TRP A 134 -32.82 -7.92 -26.73
N PRO A 135 -34.07 -8.07 -26.22
CA PRO A 135 -35.16 -8.41 -27.12
C PRO A 135 -35.27 -7.26 -28.11
N ASN A 136 -35.26 -7.62 -29.39
CA ASN A 136 -35.58 -6.74 -30.50
C ASN A 136 -36.94 -6.07 -30.22
N HIS A 137 -36.91 -4.85 -29.69
CA HIS A 137 -38.04 -3.93 -29.66
C HIS A 137 -37.71 -2.78 -30.61
N PHE A 138 -37.81 -3.05 -31.91
CA PHE A 138 -38.06 -2.06 -32.96
C PHE A 138 -39.02 -2.69 -33.96
#